data_AF-I6NZK5-F1
#
_entry.id   AF-I6NZK5-F1
#
_cell.length_a   1.000
_cell.length_b   1.000
_cell.length_c   1.000
_cell.angle_alpha   90.00
_cell.angle_beta   90.00
_cell.angle_gamma   90.00
#
_symmetry.space_group_name_H-M   'P 1'
#
loop_
_entity.id
_entity.type
_entity.pdbx_description
1 polymer ?
#
loop_
_entity_poly.entity_id
_entity_poly.type
_entity_poly.pdbx_seq_one_letter_code
_entity_poly.pdbx_strand_id
1 'polypeptide(L)'
;TPTLPGYKIECVGDDIAWMRFDQAGQLRAINPENGFFGVAPGTSMKTNPNAMKTVFKDTIFTNVASTSDGGVFWEGMEDELTDGVQITDWLGNPWKMGESKTPAAHPNSRFCSPADQCPIIDPKWEAAEGVPIDAILFGGRRPQGVPLVYEAMNWEHGVFIGAAMRSEATAAAEHKGKIIMHD
;
A
#
# COMPACT_ATOMS: atom_id res chain seq x y z
N THR A 1 -3.11 0.44 12.96
CA THR A 1 -3.67 -0.60 13.85
C THR A 1 -5.18 -0.61 13.70
N PRO A 2 -5.85 -1.76 13.90
CA PRO A 2 -7.31 -1.83 13.83
C PRO A 2 -7.96 -0.86 14.81
N THR A 3 -9.04 -0.21 14.37
CA THR A 3 -9.83 0.69 15.25
C THR A 3 -10.72 -0.07 16.21
N LEU A 4 -11.04 -1.33 15.91
CA LEU A 4 -11.83 -2.21 16.77
C LEU A 4 -10.95 -2.79 17.90
N PRO A 5 -11.30 -2.56 19.18
CA PRO A 5 -10.57 -3.12 20.31
C PRO A 5 -10.54 -4.65 20.28
N GLY A 6 -9.42 -5.25 20.69
CA GLY A 6 -9.24 -6.70 20.74
C GLY A 6 -8.85 -7.36 19.41
N TYR A 7 -8.88 -6.62 18.30
CA TYR A 7 -8.42 -7.10 17.00
C TYR A 7 -6.94 -6.75 16.78
N LYS A 8 -6.21 -7.70 16.21
CA LYS A 8 -4.82 -7.55 15.78
C LYS A 8 -4.73 -7.91 14.29
N ILE A 9 -3.88 -7.19 13.56
CA ILE A 9 -3.53 -7.48 12.16
C ILE A 9 -2.02 -7.57 12.10
N GLU A 10 -1.53 -8.56 11.37
CA GLU A 10 -0.13 -8.82 11.09
C GLU A 10 0.06 -8.93 9.57
N CYS A 11 1.27 -8.67 9.07
CA CYS A 11 1.58 -8.61 7.66
C CYS A 11 2.51 -9.77 7.26
N VAL A 12 2.10 -10.55 6.26
CA VAL A 12 2.96 -11.57 5.61
C VAL A 12 3.60 -11.00 4.35
N GLY A 13 2.84 -10.27 3.55
CA GLY A 13 3.26 -9.54 2.35
C GLY A 13 2.18 -8.53 1.95
N ASP A 14 2.51 -7.62 1.03
CA ASP A 14 1.60 -6.55 0.59
C ASP A 14 1.25 -6.55 -0.90
N ASP A 15 2.00 -7.28 -1.75
CA ASP A 15 1.79 -7.28 -3.21
C ASP A 15 1.61 -8.70 -3.78
N ILE A 16 2.57 -9.60 -3.54
CA ILE A 16 2.58 -10.93 -4.19
C ILE A 16 2.27 -12.06 -3.20
N ALA A 17 1.39 -12.97 -3.60
CA ALA A 17 1.13 -14.23 -2.91
C ALA A 17 1.33 -15.43 -3.85
N TRP A 18 2.21 -16.36 -3.48
CA TRP A 18 2.27 -17.68 -4.11
C TRP A 18 1.47 -18.67 -3.31
N MET A 19 0.51 -19.32 -3.94
CA MET A 19 -0.46 -20.17 -3.25
C MET A 19 -0.48 -21.59 -3.78
N ARG A 20 -0.65 -22.56 -2.88
CA ARG A 20 -0.77 -23.98 -3.22
C ARG A 20 -1.56 -24.73 -2.16
N PHE A 21 -2.43 -25.65 -2.58
CA PHE A 21 -3.05 -26.60 -1.66
C PHE A 21 -2.03 -27.59 -1.10
N ASP A 22 -2.02 -27.76 0.22
CA ASP A 22 -1.19 -28.75 0.90
C ASP A 22 -1.82 -30.17 0.86
N GLN A 23 -1.16 -31.14 1.47
CA GLN A 23 -1.64 -32.54 1.51
C GLN A 23 -2.95 -32.72 2.31
N ALA A 24 -3.28 -31.77 3.18
CA ALA A 24 -4.54 -31.77 3.94
C ALA A 24 -5.67 -31.05 3.19
N GLY A 25 -5.39 -30.48 2.01
CA GLY A 25 -6.36 -29.73 1.22
C GLY A 25 -6.53 -28.27 1.68
N GLN A 26 -5.67 -27.76 2.56
CA GLN A 26 -5.67 -26.35 2.95
C GLN A 26 -4.90 -25.52 1.91
N LEU A 27 -5.48 -24.39 1.48
CA LEU A 27 -4.75 -23.42 0.65
C LEU A 27 -3.69 -22.73 1.52
N ARG A 28 -2.41 -22.88 1.15
CA ARG A 28 -1.28 -22.22 1.80
C ARG A 28 -0.78 -21.08 0.93
N ALA A 29 -0.35 -19.97 1.55
CA ALA A 29 0.29 -18.86 0.87
C ALA A 29 1.66 -18.53 1.48
N ILE A 30 2.61 -18.17 0.62
CA ILE A 30 3.85 -17.49 1.00
C ILE A 30 3.91 -16.12 0.31
N ASN A 31 4.62 -15.19 0.94
CA ASN A 31 5.13 -13.99 0.27
C ASN A 31 6.51 -14.32 -0.32
N PRO A 32 6.72 -14.23 -1.64
CA PRO A 32 8.03 -14.48 -2.25
C PRO A 32 8.99 -13.28 -2.15
N GLU A 33 8.55 -12.14 -1.62
CA GLU A 33 9.30 -10.89 -1.54
C GLU A 33 9.96 -10.70 -0.16
N ASN A 34 10.97 -9.81 -0.10
CA ASN A 34 11.74 -9.54 1.12
C ASN A 34 11.63 -8.07 1.59
N GLY A 35 10.65 -7.34 1.07
CA GLY A 35 10.48 -5.92 1.33
C GLY A 35 9.17 -5.40 0.77
N PHE A 36 8.93 -4.12 1.01
CA PHE A 36 7.76 -3.41 0.51
C PHE A 36 8.20 -2.36 -0.49
N PHE A 37 7.56 -2.35 -1.66
CA PHE A 37 7.72 -1.30 -2.65
C PHE A 37 6.47 -0.40 -2.69
N GLY A 38 6.17 0.23 -1.56
CA GLY A 38 4.91 0.94 -1.35
C GLY A 38 4.85 2.33 -1.99
N VAL A 39 3.64 2.73 -2.40
CA VAL A 39 3.35 4.10 -2.86
C VAL A 39 3.46 5.06 -1.68
N ALA A 40 4.31 6.09 -1.80
CA ALA A 40 4.51 7.06 -0.74
C ALA A 40 3.30 8.01 -0.56
N PRO A 41 2.81 8.71 -1.61
CA PRO A 41 1.72 9.69 -1.46
C PRO A 41 0.46 9.10 -0.82
N GLY A 42 -0.10 9.81 0.16
CA GLY A 42 -1.22 9.38 0.99
C GLY A 42 -0.84 8.52 2.20
N THR A 43 0.41 8.08 2.32
CA THR A 43 0.92 7.39 3.52
C THR A 43 1.24 8.42 4.60
N SER A 44 0.66 8.27 5.80
CA SER A 44 0.88 9.17 6.93
C SER A 44 0.68 8.45 8.25
N MET A 45 0.95 9.11 9.38
CA MET A 45 0.69 8.50 10.69
C MET A 45 -0.80 8.23 10.92
N LYS A 46 -1.68 8.92 10.18
CA LYS A 46 -3.12 8.71 10.21
C LYS A 46 -3.57 7.54 9.34
N THR A 47 -3.04 7.42 8.12
CA THR A 47 -3.50 6.42 7.15
C THR A 47 -2.80 5.07 7.31
N ASN A 48 -1.49 5.09 7.53
CA ASN A 48 -0.69 3.88 7.72
C ASN A 48 0.49 4.12 8.68
N PRO A 49 0.23 4.18 10.00
CA PRO A 49 1.29 4.37 11.00
C PRO A 49 2.29 3.22 11.06
N ASN A 50 1.96 2.04 10.55
CA ASN A 50 2.90 0.92 10.50
C ASN A 50 3.94 1.17 9.41
N ALA A 51 3.53 1.54 8.20
CA ALA A 51 4.46 1.92 7.14
C ALA A 51 5.35 3.09 7.56
N MET A 52 4.80 4.13 8.20
CA MET A 52 5.60 5.25 8.71
C MET A 52 6.69 4.79 9.67
N LYS A 53 6.43 3.80 10.52
CA LYS A 53 7.45 3.23 11.43
C LYS A 53 8.46 2.34 10.71
N THR A 54 8.10 1.77 9.57
CA THR A 54 8.97 0.92 8.73
C THR A 54 9.96 1.74 7.91
N VAL A 55 9.54 2.87 7.33
CA VAL A 55 10.25 3.53 6.22
C VAL A 55 11.37 4.49 6.63
N PHE A 56 11.49 4.87 7.91
CA PHE A 56 12.52 5.84 8.36
C PHE A 56 13.86 5.20 8.81
N LYS A 57 14.11 3.96 8.39
CA LYS A 57 15.38 3.26 8.57
C LYS A 57 15.66 2.39 7.35
N ASP A 58 16.91 2.31 6.90
CA ASP A 58 17.37 1.40 5.83
C ASP A 58 16.47 1.36 4.58
N THR A 59 15.94 2.51 4.18
CA THR A 59 14.92 2.64 3.14
C THR A 59 15.42 3.54 2.02
N ILE A 60 15.13 3.14 0.78
CA ILE A 60 15.37 3.97 -0.40
C ILE A 60 14.05 4.62 -0.81
N PHE A 61 14.06 5.94 -0.95
CA PHE A 61 12.93 6.70 -1.49
C PHE A 61 13.22 7.14 -2.93
N THR A 62 12.21 7.04 -3.79
CA THR A 62 12.31 7.41 -5.20
C THR A 62 11.21 8.40 -5.58
N ASN A 63 11.61 9.54 -6.13
CA ASN A 63 10.74 10.64 -6.59
C ASN A 63 9.84 11.27 -5.51
N VAL A 64 10.23 11.20 -4.25
CA VAL A 64 9.62 11.99 -3.17
C VAL A 64 10.30 13.37 -3.08
N ALA A 65 9.69 14.31 -2.38
CA ALA A 65 10.33 15.57 -2.06
C ALA A 65 11.35 15.39 -0.91
N SER A 66 12.35 16.25 -0.86
CA SER A 66 13.31 16.33 0.25
C SER A 66 13.09 17.59 1.08
N THR A 67 13.39 17.49 2.37
CA THR A 67 13.24 18.61 3.31
C THR A 67 14.61 19.13 3.75
N SER A 68 14.69 20.41 4.11
CA SER A 68 15.96 21.08 4.45
C SER A 68 16.65 20.55 5.71
N ASP A 69 15.92 19.82 6.55
CA ASP A 69 16.41 19.12 7.74
C ASP A 69 16.86 17.67 7.45
N GLY A 70 16.88 17.25 6.18
CA GLY A 70 17.36 15.94 5.75
C GLY A 70 16.31 14.84 5.72
N GLY A 71 15.03 15.20 5.88
CA GLY A 71 13.90 14.29 5.74
C GLY A 71 13.32 14.21 4.32
N VAL A 72 12.12 13.65 4.24
CA VAL A 72 11.34 13.46 3.01
C VAL A 72 9.93 13.98 3.20
N PHE A 73 9.28 14.34 2.09
CA PHE A 73 7.90 14.80 2.09
C PHE A 73 7.14 14.27 0.86
N TRP A 74 5.84 14.07 1.03
CA TRP A 74 4.88 13.79 -0.03
C TRP A 74 3.48 14.23 0.40
N GLU A 75 2.58 14.36 -0.57
CA GLU A 75 1.18 14.72 -0.32
C GLU A 75 0.52 13.74 0.67
N GLY A 76 -0.11 14.26 1.72
CA GLY A 76 -0.69 13.49 2.82
C GLY A 76 0.12 13.53 4.12
N MET A 77 1.34 14.09 4.11
CA MET A 77 2.18 14.30 5.30
C MET A 77 2.09 15.72 5.88
N GLU A 78 1.07 16.50 5.53
CA GLU A 78 1.01 17.93 5.88
C GLU A 78 0.99 18.16 7.40
N ASP A 79 0.41 17.23 8.17
CA ASP A 79 0.35 17.31 9.64
C ASP A 79 1.67 16.88 10.32
N GLU A 80 2.59 16.27 9.58
CA GLU A 80 3.89 15.77 10.06
C GLU A 80 5.05 16.74 9.77
N LEU A 81 4.81 17.80 8.99
CA LEU A 81 5.85 18.76 8.64
C LEU A 81 6.20 19.67 9.83
N THR A 82 7.50 19.88 10.05
CA THR A 82 7.97 20.83 11.07
C THR A 82 7.94 22.25 10.53
N ASP A 83 7.55 23.21 11.37
CA ASP A 83 7.51 24.63 11.01
C ASP A 83 8.87 25.15 10.51
N GLY A 84 8.84 25.93 9.42
CA GLY A 84 10.02 26.62 8.88
C GLY A 84 10.91 25.78 7.96
N VAL A 85 10.63 24.48 7.82
CA VAL A 85 11.38 23.59 6.92
C VAL A 85 11.10 23.92 5.46
N GLN A 86 12.16 24.00 4.65
CA GLN A 86 12.04 24.22 3.20
C GLN A 86 11.94 22.88 2.49
N ILE A 87 11.15 22.82 1.42
CA ILE A 87 10.90 21.59 0.65
C ILE A 87 11.47 21.77 -0.76
N THR A 88 12.15 20.75 -1.27
CA THR A 88 12.55 20.63 -2.67
C THR A 88 11.73 19.51 -3.30
N ASP A 89 11.01 19.80 -4.39
CA ASP A 89 10.18 18.80 -5.07
C ASP A 89 11.03 17.70 -5.74
N TRP A 90 10.36 16.65 -6.19
CA TRP A 90 10.96 15.51 -6.88
C TRP A 90 11.66 15.84 -8.21
N LEU A 91 11.45 17.06 -8.75
CA LEU A 91 12.12 17.59 -9.94
C LEU A 91 13.33 18.47 -9.58
N GLY A 92 13.62 18.67 -8.29
CA GLY A 92 14.74 19.48 -7.81
C GLY A 92 14.44 20.97 -7.68
N ASN A 93 13.17 21.39 -7.70
CA ASN A 93 12.77 22.79 -7.59
C ASN A 93 12.31 23.14 -6.17
N PRO A 94 12.47 24.40 -5.72
CA PRO A 94 11.85 24.86 -4.48
C PRO A 94 10.34 24.68 -4.51
N TRP A 95 9.78 24.10 -3.45
CA TRP A 95 8.36 23.86 -3.30
C TRP A 95 7.83 24.42 -1.99
N LYS A 96 6.62 24.96 -2.01
CA LYS A 96 5.97 25.54 -0.85
C LYS A 96 4.50 25.14 -0.78
N MET A 97 4.10 24.65 0.38
CA MET A 97 2.73 24.27 0.65
C MET A 97 1.79 25.48 0.48
N GLY A 98 0.69 25.29 -0.25
CA GLY A 98 -0.30 26.34 -0.53
C GLY A 98 0.10 27.39 -1.58
N GLU A 99 1.39 27.50 -1.93
CA GLU A 99 1.88 28.42 -2.99
C GLU A 99 2.15 27.67 -4.31
N SER A 100 2.81 26.50 -4.24
CA SER A 100 3.15 25.69 -5.41
C SER A 100 1.89 25.06 -6.03
N LYS A 101 1.82 25.04 -7.37
CA LYS A 101 0.67 24.50 -8.13
C LYS A 101 0.85 23.03 -8.54
N THR A 102 2.05 22.49 -8.38
CA THR A 102 2.42 21.11 -8.69
C THR A 102 2.60 20.32 -7.39
N PRO A 103 2.45 18.98 -7.41
CA PRO A 103 2.78 18.18 -6.24
C PRO A 103 4.29 18.21 -5.95
N ALA A 104 4.65 18.12 -4.68
CA ALA A 104 6.01 18.00 -4.18
C ALA A 104 6.61 16.63 -4.55
N ALA A 105 5.83 15.55 -4.46
CA ALA A 105 6.26 14.21 -4.83
C ALA A 105 5.57 13.74 -6.13
N HIS A 106 6.19 12.82 -6.86
CA HIS A 106 5.51 12.18 -7.98
C HIS A 106 4.29 11.38 -7.45
N PRO A 107 3.13 11.37 -8.12
CA PRO A 107 1.95 10.63 -7.65
C PRO A 107 2.12 9.11 -7.48
N ASN A 108 3.15 8.55 -8.11
CA ASN A 108 3.59 7.15 -7.96
C ASN A 108 5.04 7.07 -7.43
N SER A 109 5.46 8.05 -6.64
CA SER A 109 6.71 7.96 -5.87
C SER A 109 6.62 6.83 -4.85
N ARG A 110 7.77 6.25 -4.53
CA ARG A 110 7.85 4.96 -3.81
C ARG A 110 8.85 5.03 -2.67
N PHE A 111 8.57 4.25 -1.63
CA PHE A 111 9.57 3.78 -0.69
C PHE A 111 9.88 2.31 -0.98
N CYS A 112 11.14 1.92 -0.79
CA CYS A 112 11.62 0.54 -0.87
C CYS A 112 12.27 0.21 0.48
N SER A 113 11.55 -0.57 1.29
CA SER A 113 11.93 -0.84 2.69
C SER A 113 11.99 -2.35 2.97
N PRO A 114 12.93 -2.80 3.82
CA PRO A 114 12.97 -4.19 4.29
C PRO A 114 11.71 -4.58 5.08
N ALA A 115 11.22 -5.81 4.85
CA ALA A 115 9.95 -6.27 5.44
C ALA A 115 10.05 -6.48 6.96
N ASP A 116 11.19 -6.97 7.42
CA ASP A 116 11.51 -7.27 8.83
C ASP A 116 11.47 -6.04 9.75
N GLN A 117 11.55 -4.83 9.20
CA GLN A 117 11.37 -3.58 9.94
C GLN A 117 9.91 -3.22 10.21
N CYS A 118 8.94 -3.93 9.61
CA CYS A 118 7.54 -3.68 9.87
C CYS A 118 7.17 -4.07 11.30
N PRO A 119 6.63 -3.14 12.11
CA PRO A 119 6.35 -3.40 13.53
C PRO A 119 5.23 -4.43 13.76
N ILE A 120 4.56 -4.86 12.69
CA ILE A 120 3.50 -5.87 12.71
C ILE A 120 3.78 -6.99 11.69
N ILE A 121 5.03 -7.21 11.31
CA ILE A 121 5.37 -8.37 10.49
C ILE A 121 4.93 -9.65 11.20
N ASP A 122 4.25 -10.54 10.49
CA ASP A 122 3.77 -11.80 11.04
C ASP A 122 4.97 -12.70 11.36
N PRO A 123 5.01 -13.40 12.51
CA PRO A 123 6.12 -14.28 12.86
C PRO A 123 6.33 -15.45 11.87
N LYS A 124 5.35 -15.73 11.01
CA LYS A 124 5.40 -16.76 9.95
C LYS A 124 5.54 -16.16 8.56
N TRP A 125 5.90 -14.89 8.41
CA TRP A 125 6.01 -14.25 7.09
C TRP A 125 7.01 -14.95 6.15
N GLU A 126 8.07 -15.56 6.71
CA GLU A 126 9.07 -16.39 6.00
C GLU A 126 8.88 -17.91 6.19
N ALA A 127 7.75 -18.35 6.75
CA ALA A 127 7.53 -19.77 6.99
C ALA A 127 7.45 -20.53 5.66
N ALA A 128 8.33 -21.51 5.46
CA ALA A 128 8.43 -22.28 4.21
C ALA A 128 7.15 -23.06 3.89
N GLU A 129 6.39 -23.47 4.91
CA GLU A 129 5.09 -24.13 4.77
C GLU A 129 3.96 -23.18 4.36
N GLY A 130 4.17 -21.86 4.48
CA GLY A 130 3.16 -20.84 4.27
C GLY A 130 2.06 -20.79 5.33
N VAL A 131 1.27 -19.73 5.27
CA VAL A 131 0.12 -19.50 6.15
C VAL A 131 -1.16 -20.04 5.51
N PRO A 132 -2.10 -20.60 6.30
CA PRO A 132 -3.39 -21.03 5.78
C PRO A 132 -4.22 -19.82 5.32
N ILE A 133 -4.85 -19.94 4.15
CA ILE A 133 -5.78 -18.94 3.61
C ILE A 133 -7.21 -19.46 3.74
N ASP A 134 -8.03 -18.71 4.50
CA ASP A 134 -9.44 -19.04 4.72
C ASP A 134 -10.40 -18.10 3.97
N ALA A 135 -9.91 -16.95 3.48
CA ALA A 135 -10.70 -16.00 2.70
C ALA A 135 -9.83 -15.34 1.62
N ILE A 136 -10.40 -15.15 0.44
CA ILE A 136 -9.83 -14.36 -0.66
C ILE A 136 -10.76 -13.17 -0.91
N LEU A 137 -10.19 -11.97 -0.91
CA LEU A 137 -10.94 -10.73 -1.08
C LEU A 137 -10.63 -10.13 -2.45
N PHE A 138 -11.67 -9.69 -3.13
CA PHE A 138 -11.58 -8.89 -4.36
C PHE A 138 -12.08 -7.48 -4.10
N GLY A 139 -11.49 -6.49 -4.74
CA GLY A 139 -11.87 -5.09 -4.53
C GLY A 139 -11.19 -4.14 -5.51
N GLY A 140 -11.82 -2.98 -5.70
CA GLY A 140 -11.32 -1.93 -6.59
C GLY A 140 -12.02 -0.61 -6.32
N ARG A 141 -11.53 0.48 -6.92
CA ARG A 141 -12.10 1.83 -6.76
C ARG A 141 -13.38 1.94 -7.57
N ARG A 142 -14.53 2.00 -6.90
CA ARG A 142 -15.86 2.08 -7.51
C ARG A 142 -16.66 3.25 -6.91
N PRO A 143 -16.87 4.36 -7.63
CA PRO A 143 -17.53 5.54 -7.07
C PRO A 143 -19.04 5.37 -6.87
N GLN A 144 -19.66 4.38 -7.51
CA GLN A 144 -21.10 4.14 -7.45
C GLN A 144 -21.44 2.65 -7.65
N GLY A 145 -22.52 2.22 -7.00
CA GLY A 145 -23.27 1.01 -7.31
C GLY A 145 -22.78 -0.27 -6.63
N VAL A 146 -21.47 -0.47 -6.48
CA VAL A 146 -20.91 -1.63 -5.75
C VAL A 146 -21.03 -1.38 -4.24
N PRO A 147 -21.61 -2.31 -3.46
CA PRO A 147 -21.74 -2.15 -2.01
C PRO A 147 -20.36 -2.28 -1.32
N LEU A 148 -20.31 -1.92 -0.03
CA LEU A 148 -19.07 -1.95 0.77
C LEU A 148 -18.43 -3.34 0.82
N VAL A 149 -19.24 -4.36 1.09
CA VAL A 149 -18.82 -5.77 1.15
C VAL A 149 -20.00 -6.67 0.81
N TYR A 150 -19.75 -7.75 0.08
CA TYR A 150 -20.69 -8.84 -0.18
C TYR A 150 -19.92 -10.14 -0.36
N GLU A 151 -20.55 -11.27 -0.05
CA GLU A 151 -19.94 -12.59 -0.14
C GLU A 151 -20.41 -13.31 -1.42
N ALA A 152 -19.51 -14.10 -2.01
CA ALA A 152 -19.87 -14.98 -3.13
C ALA A 152 -20.87 -16.06 -2.67
N MET A 153 -21.68 -16.55 -3.61
CA MET A 153 -22.69 -17.58 -3.30
C MET A 153 -22.07 -18.99 -3.26
N ASN A 154 -20.96 -19.17 -3.98
CA ASN A 154 -20.18 -20.39 -4.10
C ASN A 154 -18.84 -20.04 -4.77
N TRP A 155 -17.99 -21.06 -4.97
CA TRP A 155 -16.66 -20.89 -5.53
C TRP A 155 -16.68 -20.37 -6.98
N GLU A 156 -17.53 -20.94 -7.84
CA GLU A 156 -17.65 -20.53 -9.25
C GLU A 156 -18.10 -19.07 -9.37
N HIS A 157 -19.04 -18.64 -8.51
CA HIS A 157 -19.44 -17.24 -8.44
C HIS A 157 -18.29 -16.35 -7.93
N GLY A 158 -17.48 -16.83 -6.98
CA GLY A 158 -16.27 -16.13 -6.53
C GLY A 158 -15.26 -15.90 -7.65
N VAL A 159 -15.00 -16.94 -8.46
CA VAL A 159 -14.14 -16.83 -9.66
C VAL A 159 -14.72 -15.81 -10.66
N PHE A 160 -16.03 -15.83 -10.87
CA PHE A 160 -16.69 -14.83 -11.73
C PHE A 160 -16.57 -13.41 -11.18
N ILE A 161 -16.72 -13.20 -9.87
CA ILE A 161 -16.53 -11.89 -9.23
C ILE A 161 -15.12 -11.37 -9.50
N GLY A 162 -14.11 -12.22 -9.32
CA GLY A 162 -12.72 -11.89 -9.65
C GLY A 162 -12.55 -11.51 -11.13
N ALA A 163 -13.07 -12.33 -12.04
CA ALA A 163 -12.99 -12.05 -13.49
C ALA A 163 -13.76 -10.80 -13.93
N ALA A 164 -14.76 -10.35 -13.16
CA ALA A 164 -15.57 -9.17 -13.43
C ALA A 164 -15.06 -7.90 -12.72
N MET A 165 -13.89 -7.97 -12.08
CA MET A 165 -13.30 -6.83 -11.38
C MET A 165 -13.09 -5.64 -12.30
N ARG A 166 -13.37 -4.46 -11.73
CA ARG A 166 -13.16 -3.18 -12.37
C ARG A 166 -12.73 -2.15 -11.33
N SER A 167 -11.88 -1.21 -11.72
CA SER A 167 -11.33 -0.18 -10.83
C SER A 167 -11.10 1.13 -11.59
N GLU A 168 -11.19 2.27 -10.89
CA GLU A 168 -10.67 3.53 -11.42
C GLU A 168 -9.15 3.42 -11.65
N ALA A 169 -8.69 3.89 -12.81
CA ALA A 169 -7.27 3.93 -13.13
C ALA A 169 -6.45 4.70 -12.07
N THR A 170 -5.24 4.21 -11.81
CA THR A 170 -4.30 4.81 -10.85
C THR A 170 -3.02 5.27 -11.56
N ALA A 171 -2.20 6.04 -10.85
CA ALA A 171 -0.91 6.52 -11.38
C ALA A 171 0.20 5.44 -11.43
N ALA A 172 -0.13 4.18 -11.12
CA ALA A 172 0.84 3.08 -11.14
C ALA A 172 1.34 2.76 -12.57
N ALA A 173 0.51 3.03 -13.58
CA ALA A 173 0.80 2.81 -15.00
C ALA A 173 0.56 4.10 -15.82
N GLU A 174 0.58 4.01 -17.15
CA GLU A 174 0.46 5.17 -18.06
C GLU A 174 -0.96 5.76 -18.18
N HIS A 175 -1.96 5.10 -17.60
CA HIS A 175 -3.35 5.51 -17.70
C HIS A 175 -3.61 6.83 -16.96
N LYS A 176 -4.33 7.75 -17.62
CA LYS A 176 -4.67 9.07 -17.09
C LYS A 176 -6.17 9.21 -16.87
N GLY A 177 -6.54 9.90 -15.78
CA GLY A 177 -7.92 10.23 -15.46
C GLY A 177 -8.67 9.12 -14.71
N LYS A 178 -9.87 9.43 -14.24
CA LYS A 178 -10.72 8.52 -13.45
C LYS A 178 -11.61 7.65 -14.34
N ILE A 179 -10.98 6.84 -15.20
CA ILE A 179 -11.69 5.91 -16.09
C ILE A 179 -11.80 4.55 -15.40
N ILE A 180 -12.97 3.91 -15.48
CA ILE A 180 -13.20 2.57 -14.91
C ILE A 180 -12.74 1.50 -15.90
N MET A 181 -11.66 0.80 -15.55
CA MET A 181 -11.02 -0.24 -16.36
C MET A 181 -11.35 -1.63 -15.81
N HIS A 182 -11.29 -2.65 -16.67
CA HIS A 182 -11.20 -4.04 -16.21
C HIS A 182 -9.77 -4.32 -15.78
N ASP A 183 -9.61 -5.06 -14.68
CA ASP A 183 -8.33 -5.42 -14.05
C ASP A 183 -8.41 -6.90 -13.63
#